data_AF-A0A0N8QC48-F1
#
_entry.id   AF-A0A0N8QC48-F1
#
_cell.length_a   1.000
_cell.length_b   1.000
_cell.length_c   1.000
_cell.angle_alpha   90.00
_cell.angle_beta   90.00
_cell.angle_gamma   90.00
#
_symmetry.space_group_name_H-M   'P 1'
#
loop_
_entity.id
_entity.type
_entity.pdbx_description
1 polymer ?
#
loop_
_entity_poly.entity_id
_entity_poly.type
_entity_poly.pdbx_seq_one_letter_code
_entity_poly.pdbx_strand_id
1 'polypeptide(L)'
;VEESSLAVSERFFDVAENAHEALINMLDQVAAGQDVEPRPECVRALNQLLDQALDPSATGLVKSDGHRTLSVTELNAATEQLASEAGHTEVAGPDDEIVEIFLEEAVDILDSAGQALQRWLADPENPAPLASLQRDLHTL
;
A
#
# COMPACT_ATOMS: atom_id res chain seq x y z
N VAL A 1 -25.67 0.98 0.32
CA VAL A 1 -24.47 0.93 1.18
C VAL A 1 -24.85 -0.03 2.27
N GLU A 2 -24.67 -1.33 2.01
CA GLU A 2 -24.82 -2.34 3.05
C GLU A 2 -23.48 -2.34 3.78
N GLU A 3 -23.49 -1.79 4.99
CA GLU A 3 -22.31 -1.67 5.83
C GLU A 3 -21.86 -3.08 6.21
N SER A 4 -20.67 -3.47 5.74
CA SER A 4 -19.91 -4.60 6.28
C SER A 4 -19.54 -4.28 7.72
N SER A 5 -20.49 -4.44 8.63
CA SER A 5 -20.32 -4.18 10.05
C SER A 5 -19.95 -5.49 10.75
N LEU A 6 -18.76 -5.52 11.37
CA LEU A 6 -18.40 -6.60 12.28
C LEU A 6 -19.48 -6.69 13.36
N ALA A 7 -20.11 -7.86 13.49
CA ALA A 7 -21.10 -8.07 14.53
C ALA A 7 -20.44 -7.82 15.90
N VAL A 8 -20.90 -6.79 16.60
CA VAL A 8 -20.44 -6.46 17.95
C VAL A 8 -20.71 -7.67 18.85
N SER A 9 -19.64 -8.35 19.23
CA SER A 9 -19.66 -9.60 19.99
C SER A 9 -18.56 -9.59 21.03
N GLU A 10 -18.70 -10.36 22.11
CA GLU A 10 -17.67 -10.51 23.14
C GLU A 10 -16.34 -10.96 22.53
N ARG A 11 -16.40 -11.93 21.61
CA ARG A 11 -15.25 -12.38 20.81
C ARG A 11 -14.57 -11.25 20.03
N PHE A 12 -15.33 -10.30 19.47
CA PHE A 12 -14.73 -9.15 18.78
C PHE A 12 -13.87 -8.33 19.75
N PHE A 13 -14.38 -8.02 20.94
CA PHE A 13 -13.65 -7.26 21.94
C PHE A 13 -12.42 -8.01 22.44
N ASP A 14 -12.54 -9.30 22.73
CA ASP A 14 -11.41 -10.13 23.17
C ASP A 14 -10.29 -10.13 22.13
N VAL A 15 -10.62 -10.34 20.86
CA VAL A 15 -9.61 -10.38 19.79
C VAL A 15 -8.99 -9.00 19.56
N ALA A 16 -9.80 -7.94 19.60
CA ALA A 16 -9.32 -6.56 19.45
C ALA A 16 -8.41 -6.13 20.61
N GLU A 17 -8.77 -6.47 21.85
CA GLU A 17 -7.97 -6.18 23.04
C GLU A 17 -6.63 -6.93 22.98
N ASN A 18 -6.65 -8.23 22.72
CA ASN A 18 -5.43 -9.02 22.55
C ASN A 18 -4.52 -8.48 21.43
N ALA A 19 -5.11 -8.03 20.31
CA ALA A 19 -4.36 -7.43 19.22
C ALA A 19 -3.75 -6.09 19.61
N HIS A 20 -4.50 -5.26 20.34
CA HIS A 20 -4.03 -3.98 20.83
C HIS A 20 -2.87 -4.15 21.82
N GLU A 21 -3.00 -5.04 22.79
CA GLU A 21 -1.93 -5.37 23.73
C GLU A 21 -0.69 -5.91 23.01
N ALA A 22 -0.86 -6.77 22.00
CA ALA A 22 0.25 -7.28 21.20
C ALA A 22 1.01 -6.13 20.50
N LEU A 23 0.29 -5.17 19.92
CA LEU A 23 0.89 -4.00 19.26
C LEU A 23 1.63 -3.09 20.24
N ILE A 24 1.07 -2.85 21.44
CA ILE A 24 1.73 -2.07 22.49
C ILE A 24 3.05 -2.75 22.88
N ASN A 25 3.03 -4.05 23.14
CA ASN A 25 4.24 -4.79 23.49
C ASN A 25 5.29 -4.76 22.37
N MET A 26 4.87 -4.84 21.10
CA MET A 26 5.78 -4.70 19.96
C MET A 26 6.36 -3.29 19.87
N LEU A 27 5.55 -2.25 20.11
CA LEU A 27 6.02 -0.86 20.13
C LEU A 27 7.02 -0.62 21.26
N ASP A 28 6.78 -1.20 22.44
CA ASP A 28 7.71 -1.15 23.57
C ASP A 28 9.05 -1.83 23.25
N GLN A 29 9.02 -2.96 22.54
CA GLN A 29 10.25 -3.64 22.07
C GLN A 29 11.04 -2.75 21.11
N VAL A 30 10.36 -2.10 20.14
CA VAL A 30 11.00 -1.14 19.22
C VAL A 30 11.59 0.04 19.99
N ALA A 31 10.83 0.60 20.94
CA ALA A 31 11.27 1.73 21.76
C ALA A 31 12.49 1.37 22.63
N ALA A 32 12.57 0.11 23.08
CA ALA A 32 13.70 -0.44 23.83
C ALA A 32 14.88 -0.88 22.94
N GLY A 33 14.77 -0.79 21.61
CA GLY A 33 15.80 -1.25 20.67
C GLY A 33 15.98 -2.77 20.65
N GLN A 34 14.93 -3.52 21.00
CA GLN A 34 14.90 -4.98 21.00
C GLN A 34 14.35 -5.51 19.67
N ASP A 35 14.68 -6.76 19.34
CA ASP A 35 14.06 -7.46 18.20
C ASP A 35 12.56 -7.67 18.47
N VAL A 36 11.74 -7.36 17.47
CA VAL A 36 10.29 -7.49 17.56
C VAL A 36 9.88 -8.94 17.34
N GLU A 37 9.22 -9.55 18.32
CA GLU A 37 8.72 -10.92 18.20
C GLU A 37 7.43 -10.98 17.35
N PRO A 38 7.38 -11.80 16.28
CA PRO A 38 6.20 -11.92 15.45
C PRO A 38 5.04 -12.60 16.19
N ARG A 39 3.82 -12.09 15.99
CA ARG A 39 2.57 -12.58 16.64
C ARG A 39 1.62 -13.22 15.60
N PRO A 40 1.96 -14.36 14.97
CA PRO A 40 1.13 -14.94 13.90
C PRO A 40 -0.25 -15.40 14.39
N GLU A 41 -0.38 -15.83 15.64
CA GLU A 41 -1.69 -16.21 16.21
C GLU A 41 -2.66 -15.03 16.30
N CYS A 42 -2.15 -13.83 16.63
CA CYS A 42 -2.94 -12.61 16.65
C CYS A 42 -3.48 -12.27 15.26
N VAL A 43 -2.62 -12.38 14.24
CA VAL A 43 -3.01 -12.15 12.83
C VAL A 43 -4.06 -13.16 12.38
N ARG A 44 -3.90 -14.45 12.71
CA ARG A 44 -4.90 -15.48 12.39
C ARG A 44 -6.24 -15.21 13.07
N ALA A 45 -6.23 -14.79 14.34
CA ALA A 45 -7.46 -14.48 15.07
C ALA A 45 -8.23 -13.30 14.45
N LEU A 46 -7.51 -12.24 14.03
CA LEU A 46 -8.11 -11.09 13.34
C LEU A 46 -8.71 -11.47 11.98
N ASN A 47 -8.01 -12.30 11.19
CA ASN A 47 -8.54 -12.78 9.90
C ASN A 47 -9.80 -13.63 10.08
N GLN A 48 -9.81 -14.54 11.07
CA GLN A 48 -11.01 -15.32 11.37
C GLN A 48 -12.20 -14.44 11.81
N LEU A 49 -11.94 -13.35 12.51
CA LEU A 49 -12.98 -12.39 12.91
C LEU A 49 -13.56 -11.66 11.69
N LEU A 50 -12.69 -11.28 10.74
CA LEU A 50 -13.09 -10.67 9.48
C LEU A 50 -13.93 -11.63 8.63
N ASP A 51 -13.50 -12.90 8.50
CA ASP A 51 -14.22 -13.94 7.75
C ASP A 51 -15.63 -14.19 8.30
N GLN A 52 -15.83 -14.02 9.62
CA GLN A 52 -17.13 -14.23 10.27
C GLN A 52 -18.09 -13.05 10.10
N ALA A 53 -17.56 -11.85 9.87
CA ALA A 53 -18.35 -10.63 9.74
C ALA A 53 -18.75 -10.31 8.31
N LEU A 54 -18.03 -10.86 7.35
CA LEU A 54 -18.39 -10.73 5.95
C LEU A 54 -19.40 -11.84 5.65
N ASP A 55 -20.66 -11.46 5.41
CA ASP A 55 -21.62 -12.39 4.81
C ASP A 55 -20.98 -12.96 3.51
N PRO A 56 -20.97 -14.28 3.25
CA PRO A 56 -20.41 -14.83 2.02
C PRO A 56 -21.09 -14.26 0.75
N SER A 57 -22.27 -13.65 0.89
CA SER A 57 -22.92 -12.86 -0.16
C SER A 57 -22.49 -11.38 -0.23
N ALA A 58 -21.94 -10.81 0.86
CA ALA A 58 -21.38 -9.45 0.93
C ALA A 58 -19.86 -9.40 0.67
N THR A 59 -19.14 -10.52 0.73
CA THR A 59 -17.74 -10.59 0.27
C THR A 59 -17.58 -10.26 -1.22
N GLY A 60 -18.64 -10.30 -2.02
CA GLY A 60 -18.52 -10.30 -3.48
C GLY A 60 -19.19 -9.13 -4.19
N LEU A 61 -18.92 -7.86 -3.87
CA LEU A 61 -19.27 -6.75 -4.76
C LEU A 61 -18.24 -5.61 -4.73
N VAL A 62 -17.04 -5.86 -5.28
CA VAL A 62 -16.37 -4.78 -6.01
C VAL A 62 -17.20 -4.57 -7.28
N LYS A 63 -18.14 -3.63 -7.24
CA LYS A 63 -18.74 -3.10 -8.47
C LYS A 63 -17.68 -2.29 -9.22
N SER A 64 -16.78 -2.98 -9.89
CA SER A 64 -16.01 -2.38 -10.99
C SER A 64 -16.80 -2.64 -12.26
N ASP A 65 -17.33 -1.55 -12.80
CA ASP A 65 -18.06 -1.46 -14.05
C ASP A 65 -17.40 -2.34 -15.15
N GLY A 66 -18.08 -3.42 -15.54
CA GLY A 66 -17.87 -4.05 -16.85
C GLY A 66 -16.81 -5.15 -17.01
N HIS A 67 -16.18 -5.71 -15.97
CA HIS A 67 -15.34 -6.92 -16.13
C HIS A 67 -15.59 -7.95 -15.03
N ARG A 68 -15.69 -9.23 -15.45
CA ARG A 68 -15.97 -10.47 -14.68
C ARG A 68 -15.92 -10.33 -13.16
N THR A 69 -17.06 -10.56 -12.51
CA THR A 69 -17.16 -10.77 -11.06
C THR A 69 -16.34 -11.99 -10.66
N LEU A 70 -15.16 -11.77 -10.09
CA LEU A 70 -14.37 -12.84 -9.45
C LEU A 70 -14.83 -12.93 -7.98
N SER A 71 -15.19 -14.12 -7.55
CA SER A 71 -15.47 -14.40 -6.13
C SER A 71 -14.20 -14.16 -5.30
N VAL A 72 -14.32 -13.72 -4.03
CA VAL A 72 -13.17 -13.52 -3.13
C VAL A 72 -12.33 -14.79 -2.99
N THR A 73 -12.94 -15.96 -3.08
CA THR A 73 -12.23 -17.25 -3.08
C THR A 73 -11.38 -17.45 -4.35
N GLU A 74 -11.89 -16.99 -5.51
CA GLU A 74 -11.15 -17.03 -6.77
C GLU A 74 -10.04 -15.98 -6.79
N LEU A 75 -10.27 -14.82 -6.17
CA LEU A 75 -9.24 -13.80 -5.99
C LEU A 75 -8.14 -14.29 -5.05
N ASN A 76 -8.48 -14.94 -3.92
CA ASN A 76 -7.50 -15.49 -3.00
C ASN A 76 -6.66 -16.60 -3.66
N ALA A 77 -7.30 -17.50 -4.42
CA ALA A 77 -6.58 -18.52 -5.20
C ALA A 77 -5.67 -17.89 -6.27
N ALA A 78 -6.14 -16.86 -6.99
CA ALA A 78 -5.31 -16.13 -7.95
C ALA A 78 -4.15 -15.41 -7.26
N THR A 79 -4.36 -14.88 -6.04
CA THR A 79 -3.31 -14.21 -5.25
C THR A 79 -2.29 -15.21 -4.72
N GLU A 80 -2.71 -16.40 -4.29
CA GLU A 80 -1.82 -17.49 -3.88
C GLU A 80 -1.01 -18.04 -5.06
N GLN A 81 -1.61 -18.16 -6.24
CA GLN A 81 -0.92 -18.52 -7.47
C GLN A 81 0.11 -17.45 -7.87
N LEU A 82 -0.28 -16.17 -7.86
CA LEU A 82 0.63 -15.05 -8.11
C LEU A 82 1.74 -14.95 -7.06
N ALA A 83 1.47 -15.26 -5.79
CA ALA A 83 2.48 -15.28 -4.73
C ALA A 83 3.47 -16.44 -4.89
N SER A 84 3.00 -17.61 -5.33
CA SER A 84 3.86 -18.74 -5.68
C SER A 84 4.70 -18.48 -6.93
N GLU A 85 4.19 -17.69 -7.88
CA GLU A 85 4.92 -17.22 -9.06
C GLU A 85 5.90 -16.08 -8.71
N ALA A 86 5.51 -15.17 -7.81
CA ALA A 86 6.36 -14.08 -7.32
C ALA A 86 7.52 -14.56 -6.44
N GLY A 87 7.40 -15.75 -5.82
CA GLY A 87 8.51 -16.42 -5.13
C GLY A 87 9.64 -16.90 -6.05
N HIS A 88 9.48 -16.82 -7.39
CA HIS A 88 10.53 -17.08 -8.37
C HIS A 88 11.23 -15.82 -8.90
N THR A 89 10.83 -14.63 -8.44
CA THR A 89 11.65 -13.44 -8.66
C THR A 89 12.68 -13.41 -7.55
N GLU A 90 13.87 -13.94 -7.85
CA GLU A 90 15.06 -13.68 -7.04
C GLU A 90 15.07 -12.19 -6.71
N VAL A 91 14.98 -11.86 -5.42
CA VAL A 91 15.21 -10.51 -4.91
C VAL A 91 16.72 -10.28 -5.01
N ALA A 92 17.21 -10.16 -6.25
CA ALA A 92 18.41 -9.39 -6.53
C ALA A 92 18.12 -7.95 -6.07
N GLY A 93 19.18 -7.22 -5.70
CA GLY A 93 19.05 -5.82 -5.27
C GLY A 93 18.35 -4.93 -6.30
N PRO A 94 18.24 -3.62 -6.04
CA PRO A 94 17.75 -2.70 -7.06
C PRO A 94 18.48 -2.98 -8.37
N ASP A 95 17.71 -3.28 -9.41
CA ASP A 95 18.23 -3.61 -10.73
C ASP A 95 19.04 -2.40 -11.23
N ASP A 96 20.35 -2.58 -11.40
CA ASP A 96 21.26 -1.51 -11.81
C ASP A 96 20.79 -0.85 -13.12
N GLU A 97 20.12 -1.61 -14.01
CA GLU A 97 19.51 -1.08 -15.24
C GLU A 97 18.34 -0.13 -14.92
N ILE A 98 17.48 -0.49 -13.98
CA ILE A 98 16.36 0.35 -13.53
C ILE A 98 16.87 1.59 -12.80
N VAL A 99 17.93 1.46 -12.01
CA VAL A 99 18.57 2.60 -11.33
C VAL A 99 19.18 3.56 -12.35
N GLU A 100 19.85 3.05 -13.37
CA GLU A 100 20.44 3.87 -14.44
C GLU A 100 19.36 4.64 -15.21
N ILE A 101 18.27 3.98 -15.61
CA ILE A 101 17.12 4.61 -16.27
C ILE A 101 16.51 5.71 -15.40
N PHE A 102 16.34 5.45 -14.10
CA PHE A 102 15.78 6.44 -13.17
C PHE A 102 16.70 7.67 -13.03
N LEU A 103 18.01 7.46 -12.96
CA LEU A 103 18.98 8.56 -12.85
C LEU A 103 19.05 9.38 -14.14
N GLU A 104 18.95 8.76 -15.31
CA GLU A 104 18.90 9.45 -16.60
C GLU A 104 17.64 10.34 -16.68
N GLU A 105 16.46 9.79 -16.37
CA GLU A 105 15.20 10.54 -16.34
C GLU A 105 15.25 11.67 -15.29
N ALA A 106 15.85 11.44 -14.13
CA ALA A 106 15.96 12.46 -13.09
C ALA A 106 16.80 13.66 -13.55
N VAL A 107 17.87 13.45 -14.33
CA VAL A 107 18.66 14.53 -14.93
C VAL A 107 17.82 15.33 -15.91
N ASP A 108 17.07 14.66 -16.79
CA ASP A 108 16.20 15.33 -17.78
C ASP A 108 15.10 16.18 -17.11
N ILE A 109 14.49 15.65 -16.04
CA ILE A 109 13.47 16.39 -15.26
C ILE A 109 14.10 17.59 -14.55
N LEU A 110 15.31 17.45 -13.98
CA LEU A 110 16.01 18.57 -13.33
C LEU A 110 16.37 19.67 -14.34
N ASP A 111 16.77 19.31 -15.55
CA ASP A 111 17.04 20.28 -16.62
C ASP A 111 15.76 21.01 -17.06
N SER A 112 14.63 20.29 -17.18
CA SER A 112 13.32 20.90 -17.44
C SER A 112 12.92 21.88 -16.33
N ALA A 113 13.05 21.46 -15.07
CA ALA A 113 12.75 22.27 -13.88
C ALA A 113 13.61 23.55 -13.86
N GLY A 114 14.91 23.43 -14.14
CA GLY A 114 15.82 24.58 -14.25
C GLY A 114 15.37 25.59 -15.30
N GLN A 115 14.96 25.13 -16.48
CA GLN A 115 14.44 26.01 -17.53
C GLN A 115 13.09 26.64 -17.15
N ALA A 116 12.20 25.89 -16.51
CA ALA A 116 10.91 26.40 -16.03
C ALA A 116 11.12 27.51 -14.98
N LEU A 117 12.08 27.32 -14.06
CA LEU A 117 12.47 28.32 -13.07
C LEU A 117 13.03 29.59 -13.73
N GLN A 118 13.94 29.45 -14.71
CA GLN A 118 14.49 30.61 -15.42
C GLN A 118 13.39 31.42 -16.14
N ARG A 119 12.43 30.74 -16.77
CA ARG A 119 11.27 31.41 -17.41
C ARG A 119 10.40 32.12 -16.39
N TRP A 120 10.14 31.51 -15.23
CA TRP A 120 9.38 32.15 -14.17
C TRP A 120 10.10 33.38 -13.59
N LEU A 121 11.42 33.30 -13.38
CA LEU A 121 12.21 34.45 -12.90
C LEU A 121 12.19 35.62 -13.89
N ALA A 122 12.13 35.33 -15.20
CA ALA A 122 12.03 36.36 -16.24
C ALA A 122 10.63 37.00 -16.34
N ASP A 123 9.57 36.24 -15.99
CA ASP A 123 8.17 36.71 -16.00
C ASP A 123 7.38 36.12 -14.82
N PRO A 124 7.49 36.71 -13.62
CA PRO A 124 6.87 36.15 -12.41
C PRO A 124 5.34 36.23 -12.38
N GLU A 125 4.73 37.08 -13.21
CA GLU A 125 3.27 37.21 -13.31
C GLU A 125 2.64 36.09 -14.13
N ASN A 126 3.46 35.30 -14.85
CA ASN A 126 3.01 34.13 -15.59
C ASN A 126 3.07 32.86 -14.72
N PRO A 127 1.93 32.25 -14.35
CA PRO A 127 1.90 31.07 -13.50
C PRO A 127 2.22 29.76 -14.25
N ALA A 128 2.25 29.76 -15.59
CA ALA A 128 2.43 28.52 -16.35
C ALA A 128 3.81 27.86 -16.14
N PRO A 129 4.95 28.59 -16.16
CA PRO A 129 6.25 28.01 -15.84
C PRO A 129 6.35 27.50 -14.40
N LEU A 130 5.66 28.14 -13.45
CA LEU A 130 5.60 27.70 -12.05
C LEU A 130 4.85 26.35 -11.91
N ALA A 131 3.74 26.17 -12.64
CA ALA A 131 2.99 24.91 -12.65
C ALA A 131 3.81 23.76 -13.29
N SER A 132 4.58 24.04 -14.34
CA SER A 132 5.52 23.06 -14.91
C SER A 132 6.62 22.69 -13.91
N LEU A 133 7.24 23.68 -13.27
CA LEU A 133 8.25 23.45 -12.23
C LEU A 133 7.71 22.59 -11.08
N GLN A 134 6.48 22.85 -10.62
CA GLN A 134 5.84 22.05 -9.58
C GLN A 134 5.64 20.59 -10.01
N ARG A 135 5.25 20.34 -11.27
CA ARG A 135 5.07 18.99 -11.80
C ARG A 135 6.40 18.25 -11.89
N ASP A 136 7.44 18.92 -12.38
CA ASP A 136 8.78 18.34 -12.53
C ASP A 136 9.32 17.94 -11.16
N LEU A 137 9.22 18.83 -10.15
CA LEU A 137 9.63 18.53 -8.77
C LEU A 137 8.78 17.46 -8.06
N HIS A 138 7.53 17.25 -8.47
CA HIS A 138 6.67 16.21 -7.90
C HIS A 138 6.90 14.84 -8.57
N THR A 139 7.49 14.82 -9.76
CA THR A 139 7.83 13.57 -10.47
C THR A 139 9.10 12.93 -9.92
N LEU A 140 10.04 13.76 -9.42
CA LEU A 140 11.26 13.34 -8.71
C LEU A 140 10.98 12.83 -7.30
#